data_AF-A0A328ZCK7-F1
#
_entry.id   AF-A0A328ZCK7-F1
#
_cell.length_a   1.000
_cell.length_b   1.000
_cell.length_c   1.000
_cell.angle_alpha   90.00
_cell.angle_beta   90.00
_cell.angle_gamma   90.00
#
_symmetry.space_group_name_H-M   'P 1'
#
loop_
_entity.id
_entity.type
_entity.pdbx_description
1 polymer ?
#
loop_
_entity_poly.entity_id
_entity_poly.type
_entity_poly.pdbx_seq_one_letter_code
_entity_poly.pdbx_strand_id
1 'polypeptide(L)'
;MQSTLTSPDEPGVKLPVMVAAELQDSLLVVMHDLHRLEGLLSHATDNLLARFGEANSALSDELINGSPELVALRTALRSAVTELQFHDMASQLIWHTTKVLQGCAFRLASEAMGSEDGEEAAPFAEMAPDRPNPVTQSEMDAGSIDLF
;
A
#
# COMPACT_ATOMS: atom_id res chain seq x y z
N MET A 1 13.42 -34.36 19.55
CA MET A 1 13.01 -33.89 20.88
C MET A 1 11.80 -33.00 20.67
N GLN A 2 10.69 -33.31 21.31
CA GLN A 2 9.41 -32.62 21.13
C GLN A 2 9.32 -31.58 22.24
N SER A 3 9.61 -30.31 21.92
CA SER A 3 9.43 -29.21 22.86
C SER A 3 7.95 -28.84 22.89
N THR A 4 7.23 -29.41 23.84
CA THR A 4 5.87 -29.02 24.22
C THR A 4 5.97 -28.11 25.44
N LEU A 5 6.02 -26.80 25.22
CA LEU A 5 5.70 -25.82 26.24
C LEU A 5 4.50 -25.02 25.72
N THR A 6 3.31 -25.55 25.96
CA THR A 6 2.05 -24.82 25.82
C THR A 6 1.28 -25.01 27.12
N SER A 7 1.00 -23.89 27.80
CA SER A 7 0.06 -23.84 28.92
C SER A 7 -1.28 -24.42 28.45
N PRO A 8 -1.95 -25.33 29.20
CA PRO A 8 -2.98 -26.19 28.63
C PRO A 8 -4.37 -25.56 28.45
N ASP A 9 -4.57 -24.29 28.79
CA ASP A 9 -5.92 -23.77 29.13
C ASP A 9 -6.49 -22.71 28.16
N GLU A 10 -5.80 -22.37 27.07
CA GLU A 10 -6.36 -21.51 26.02
C GLU A 10 -6.76 -22.33 24.78
N PRO A 11 -7.99 -22.14 24.24
CA PRO A 11 -8.38 -22.74 22.98
C PRO A 11 -7.46 -22.28 21.85
N GLY A 12 -6.62 -23.19 21.32
CA GLY A 12 -5.65 -22.89 20.26
C GLY A 12 -5.65 -23.92 19.14
N VAL A 13 -5.32 -23.48 17.92
CA VAL A 13 -5.10 -24.35 16.76
C VAL A 13 -3.62 -24.69 16.68
N LYS A 14 -3.27 -25.99 16.64
CA LYS A 14 -1.88 -26.43 16.46
C LYS A 14 -1.50 -26.40 14.98
N LEU A 15 -0.53 -25.56 14.62
CA LEU A 15 0.05 -25.51 13.28
C LEU A 15 1.48 -26.11 13.28
N PRO A 16 1.85 -26.96 12.32
CA PRO A 16 3.25 -27.40 12.19
C PRO A 16 4.17 -26.22 11.89
N VAL A 17 5.33 -26.16 12.55
CA VAL A 17 6.33 -25.07 12.40
C VAL A 17 6.72 -24.85 10.93
N MET A 18 6.90 -25.93 10.16
CA MET A 18 7.22 -25.82 8.73
C MET A 18 6.12 -25.09 7.94
N VAL A 19 4.85 -25.34 8.26
CA VAL A 19 3.72 -24.65 7.60
C VAL A 19 3.68 -23.17 8.00
N ALA A 20 3.99 -22.85 9.26
CA ALA A 20 4.08 -21.47 9.72
C ALA A 20 5.22 -20.71 9.00
N ALA A 21 6.38 -21.35 8.83
CA ALA A 21 7.52 -20.80 8.11
C ALA A 21 7.21 -20.57 6.62
N GLU A 22 6.61 -21.55 5.94
CA GLU A 22 6.19 -21.41 4.53
C GLU A 22 5.17 -20.27 4.34
N LEU A 23 4.24 -20.11 5.27
CA LEU A 23 3.28 -19.00 5.25
C LEU A 23 3.98 -17.66 5.50
N GLN A 24 4.91 -17.60 6.45
CA GLN A 24 5.71 -16.41 6.71
C GLN A 24 6.51 -15.99 5.46
N ASP A 25 7.21 -16.93 4.82
CA ASP A 25 7.96 -16.69 3.58
C ASP A 25 7.05 -16.18 2.47
N SER A 26 5.87 -16.77 2.31
CA SER A 26 4.87 -16.32 1.33
C SER A 26 4.43 -14.87 1.59
N LEU A 27 4.24 -14.48 2.85
CA LEU A 27 3.91 -13.10 3.22
C LEU A 27 5.08 -12.14 2.91
N LEU A 28 6.32 -12.55 3.18
CA LEU A 28 7.51 -11.76 2.83
C LEU A 28 7.63 -11.53 1.32
N VAL A 29 7.36 -12.56 0.51
CA VAL A 29 7.34 -12.46 -0.96
C VAL A 29 6.27 -11.46 -1.42
N VAL A 30 5.04 -11.57 -0.89
CA VAL A 30 3.96 -10.63 -1.25
C VAL A 30 4.33 -9.20 -0.89
N MET A 31 4.96 -8.94 0.26
CA MET A 31 5.42 -7.59 0.62
C MET A 31 6.46 -7.04 -0.37
N HIS A 32 7.40 -7.88 -0.82
CA HIS A 32 8.36 -7.47 -1.84
C HIS A 32 7.67 -7.13 -3.17
N ASP A 33 6.68 -7.93 -3.56
CA ASP A 33 5.90 -7.68 -4.78
C ASP A 33 5.03 -6.42 -4.67
N LEU A 34 4.45 -6.13 -3.50
CA LEU A 34 3.73 -4.89 -3.23
C LEU A 34 4.63 -3.66 -3.32
N HIS A 35 5.84 -3.73 -2.75
CA HIS A 35 6.82 -2.66 -2.87
C HIS A 35 7.25 -2.44 -4.32
N ARG A 36 7.44 -3.52 -5.08
CA ARG A 36 7.73 -3.43 -6.52
C ARG A 36 6.56 -2.83 -7.29
N LEU A 37 5.32 -3.21 -6.97
CA LEU A 37 4.11 -2.69 -7.59
C LEU A 37 3.96 -1.19 -7.34
N GLU A 38 4.17 -0.73 -6.10
CA GLU A 38 4.21 0.69 -5.74
C GLU A 38 5.18 1.46 -6.63
N GLY A 39 6.43 0.97 -6.76
CA GLY A 39 7.43 1.60 -7.61
C GLY A 39 7.05 1.63 -9.10
N LEU A 40 6.44 0.56 -9.63
CA LEU A 40 5.97 0.53 -11.02
C LEU A 40 4.83 1.53 -11.26
N LEU A 41 3.89 1.64 -10.34
CA LEU A 41 2.77 2.57 -10.43
C LEU A 41 3.22 4.02 -10.29
N SER A 42 4.13 4.32 -9.35
CA SER A 42 4.73 5.63 -9.20
C SER A 42 5.46 6.06 -10.47
N HIS A 43 6.34 5.20 -11.00
CA HIS A 43 7.07 5.50 -12.22
C HIS A 43 6.13 5.72 -13.44
N ALA A 44 5.10 4.89 -13.58
CA ALA A 44 4.13 5.04 -14.67
C ALA A 44 3.34 6.35 -14.55
N THR A 45 2.91 6.70 -13.33
CA THR A 45 2.14 7.92 -13.05
C THR A 45 2.98 9.17 -13.28
N ASP A 46 4.23 9.19 -12.83
CA ASP A 46 5.18 10.29 -13.08
C ASP A 46 5.38 10.53 -14.59
N ASN A 47 5.55 9.45 -15.35
CA ASN A 47 5.66 9.53 -16.81
C ASN A 47 4.37 10.09 -17.44
N LEU A 48 3.19 9.64 -17.01
CA LEU A 48 1.93 10.16 -17.53
C LEU A 48 1.74 11.64 -17.20
N LEU A 49 2.05 12.05 -15.97
CA LEU A 49 1.97 13.44 -15.53
C LEU A 49 2.88 14.34 -16.37
N ALA A 50 4.12 13.92 -16.60
CA ALA A 50 5.06 14.63 -17.46
C ALA A 50 4.53 14.76 -18.90
N ARG A 51 4.03 13.67 -19.49
CA ARG A 51 3.51 13.66 -20.87
C ARG A 51 2.25 14.52 -21.04
N PHE A 52 1.33 14.48 -20.09
CA PHE A 52 0.16 15.37 -20.11
C PHE A 52 0.55 16.84 -19.91
N GLY A 53 1.53 17.11 -19.03
CA GLY A 53 2.09 18.46 -18.85
C GLY A 53 2.73 19.01 -20.13
N GLU A 54 3.55 18.22 -20.81
CA GLU A 54 4.13 18.54 -22.12
C GLU A 54 3.04 18.83 -23.17
N ALA A 55 2.06 17.93 -23.30
CA ALA A 55 0.95 18.08 -24.26
C ALA A 55 0.11 19.33 -23.97
N ASN A 56 -0.21 19.60 -22.71
CA ASN A 56 -0.94 20.81 -22.31
C ASN A 56 -0.12 22.08 -22.58
N SER A 57 1.20 22.04 -22.41
CA SER A 57 2.08 23.19 -22.68
C SER A 57 2.26 23.48 -24.17
N ALA A 58 2.15 22.45 -25.03
CA ALA A 58 2.17 22.61 -26.48
C ALA A 58 0.91 23.32 -27.02
N LEU A 59 -0.20 23.32 -26.26
CA LEU A 59 -1.44 24.04 -26.59
C LEU A 59 -1.37 25.50 -26.10
N SER A 60 -0.56 26.32 -26.76
CA SER A 60 -0.42 27.76 -26.42
C SER A 60 -1.72 28.54 -26.59
N ASP A 61 -1.92 29.60 -25.81
CA ASP A 61 -3.15 30.41 -25.86
C ASP A 61 -3.46 30.96 -27.27
N GLU A 62 -2.44 31.32 -28.07
CA GLU A 62 -2.66 31.65 -29.49
C GLU A 62 -3.26 30.51 -30.31
N LEU A 63 -2.82 29.26 -30.09
CA LEU A 63 -3.24 28.11 -30.89
C LEU A 63 -4.70 27.73 -30.64
N ILE A 64 -5.13 27.84 -29.38
CA ILE A 64 -6.49 27.47 -28.92
C ILE A 64 -7.52 28.56 -29.16
N ASN A 65 -7.14 29.84 -29.26
CA ASN A 65 -8.08 30.97 -29.39
C ASN A 65 -8.97 30.93 -30.65
N GLY A 66 -8.72 30.03 -31.60
CA GLY A 66 -9.52 29.86 -32.82
C GLY A 66 -10.26 28.53 -32.96
N SER A 67 -10.12 27.59 -32.01
CA SER A 67 -10.73 26.25 -32.13
C SER A 67 -11.36 25.80 -30.80
N PRO A 68 -12.70 25.67 -30.74
CA PRO A 68 -13.37 25.12 -29.56
C PRO A 68 -12.96 23.67 -29.29
N GLU A 69 -12.57 22.90 -30.30
CA GLU A 69 -12.08 21.53 -30.17
C GLU A 69 -10.74 21.49 -29.41
N LEU A 70 -9.81 22.41 -29.73
CA LEU A 70 -8.54 22.51 -29.01
C LEU A 70 -8.73 23.00 -27.58
N VAL A 71 -9.71 23.87 -27.33
CA VAL A 71 -10.08 24.28 -25.96
C VAL A 71 -10.61 23.10 -25.17
N ALA A 72 -11.49 22.28 -25.75
CA ALA A 72 -12.01 21.07 -25.14
C ALA A 72 -10.89 20.05 -24.85
N LEU A 73 -9.94 19.88 -25.77
CA LEU A 73 -8.77 19.02 -25.58
C LEU A 73 -7.91 19.49 -24.40
N ARG A 74 -7.63 20.81 -24.30
CA ARG A 74 -6.87 21.36 -23.17
C ARG A 74 -7.57 21.10 -21.83
N THR A 75 -8.88 21.25 -21.79
CA THR A 75 -9.68 20.94 -20.60
C THR A 75 -9.57 19.45 -20.24
N ALA A 76 -9.71 18.55 -21.22
CA ALA A 76 -9.59 17.10 -20.98
C ALA A 76 -8.20 16.71 -20.47
N LEU A 77 -7.12 17.31 -20.98
CA LEU A 77 -5.75 17.08 -20.50
C LEU A 77 -5.59 17.53 -19.04
N ARG A 78 -6.14 18.69 -18.67
CA ARG A 78 -6.11 19.17 -17.28
C ARG A 78 -6.91 18.27 -16.35
N SER A 79 -8.08 17.81 -16.79
CA SER A 79 -8.87 16.82 -16.04
C SER A 79 -8.09 15.52 -15.84
N ALA A 80 -7.44 14.99 -16.88
CA ALA A 80 -6.62 13.79 -16.75
C ALA A 80 -5.49 13.94 -15.72
N VAL A 81 -4.83 15.11 -15.67
CA VAL A 81 -3.83 15.42 -14.66
C VAL A 81 -4.42 15.42 -13.25
N THR A 82 -5.60 16.01 -13.06
CA THR A 82 -6.33 16.00 -11.78
C THR A 82 -6.70 14.57 -11.36
N GLU A 83 -7.19 13.74 -12.29
CA GLU A 83 -7.53 12.34 -11.99
C GLU A 83 -6.29 11.51 -11.59
N LEU A 84 -5.11 11.80 -12.17
CA LEU A 84 -3.87 11.12 -11.76
C LEU A 84 -3.45 11.46 -10.33
N GLN A 85 -3.97 12.53 -9.72
CA GLN A 85 -3.71 12.85 -8.31
C GLN A 85 -4.29 11.80 -7.36
N PHE A 86 -5.28 11.01 -7.82
CA PHE A 86 -5.79 9.86 -7.07
C PHE A 86 -4.80 8.69 -6.95
N HIS A 87 -3.68 8.71 -7.68
CA HIS A 87 -2.61 7.72 -7.52
C HIS A 87 -2.04 7.70 -6.08
N ASP A 88 -1.97 8.86 -5.42
CA ASP A 88 -1.46 8.96 -4.05
C ASP A 88 -2.26 8.06 -3.07
N MET A 89 -3.57 7.95 -3.27
CA MET A 89 -4.41 7.05 -2.47
C MET A 89 -4.12 5.57 -2.75
N ALA A 90 -3.81 5.20 -3.99
CA ALA A 90 -3.45 3.82 -4.34
C ALA A 90 -2.13 3.42 -3.65
N SER A 91 -1.16 4.33 -3.62
CA SER A 91 0.12 4.13 -2.91
C SER A 91 -0.10 3.96 -1.40
N GLN A 92 -0.99 4.75 -0.79
CA GLN A 92 -1.36 4.59 0.62
C GLN A 92 -2.00 3.23 0.93
N LEU A 93 -2.91 2.75 0.07
CA LEU A 93 -3.52 1.43 0.24
C LEU A 93 -2.49 0.30 0.13
N ILE A 94 -1.52 0.42 -0.79
CA ILE A 94 -0.41 -0.54 -0.92
C ILE A 94 0.48 -0.51 0.33
N TRP A 95 0.80 0.68 0.83
CA TRP A 95 1.59 0.85 2.06
C TRP A 95 0.89 0.25 3.27
N HIS A 96 -0.39 0.57 3.47
CA HIS A 96 -1.20 0.01 4.56
C HIS A 96 -1.27 -1.51 4.50
N THR A 97 -1.55 -2.05 3.31
CA THR A 97 -1.59 -3.51 3.10
C THR A 97 -0.25 -4.14 3.45
N THR A 98 0.86 -3.51 3.05
CA THR A 98 2.21 -3.97 3.38
C THR A 98 2.43 -4.02 4.90
N LYS A 99 1.98 -3.01 5.64
CA LYS A 99 2.06 -2.97 7.11
C LYS A 99 1.23 -4.05 7.78
N VAL A 100 0.01 -4.30 7.30
CA VAL A 100 -0.84 -5.39 7.79
C VAL A 100 -0.15 -6.75 7.58
N LEU A 101 0.35 -7.02 6.37
CA LEU A 101 1.05 -8.28 6.06
C LEU A 101 2.34 -8.44 6.87
N GLN A 102 3.08 -7.34 7.10
CA GLN A 102 4.27 -7.33 7.95
C GLN A 102 3.92 -7.76 9.38
N GLY A 103 2.87 -7.18 9.95
CA GLY A 103 2.37 -7.55 11.28
C GLY A 103 1.96 -9.03 11.35
N CYS A 104 1.31 -9.55 10.31
CA CYS A 104 0.96 -10.98 10.23
C CYS A 104 2.20 -11.88 10.19
N ALA A 105 3.18 -11.57 9.33
CA ALA A 105 4.40 -12.37 9.18
C ALA A 105 5.21 -12.43 10.49
N PHE A 106 5.28 -11.31 11.20
CA PHE A 106 6.01 -11.19 12.45
C PHE A 106 5.30 -11.90 13.61
N ARG A 107 3.98 -11.75 13.71
CA ARG A 107 3.19 -12.52 14.69
C ARG A 107 3.32 -14.02 14.47
N LEU A 108 3.26 -14.48 13.21
CA LEU A 108 3.45 -15.90 12.88
C LEU A 108 4.83 -16.41 13.31
N ALA A 109 5.89 -15.63 13.09
CA ALA A 109 7.24 -15.99 13.56
C ALA A 109 7.29 -16.16 15.08
N SER A 110 6.73 -15.19 15.81
CA SER A 110 6.75 -15.18 17.28
C SER A 110 6.06 -16.40 17.88
N GLU A 111 4.86 -16.71 17.37
CA GLU A 111 4.03 -17.79 17.87
C GLU A 111 4.61 -19.17 17.49
N ALA A 112 5.29 -19.26 16.34
CA ALA A 112 5.84 -20.53 15.84
C ALA A 112 7.23 -20.88 16.42
N MET A 113 8.07 -19.88 16.67
CA MET A 113 9.46 -20.09 17.13
C MET A 113 9.58 -20.13 18.66
N GLY A 114 8.60 -19.60 19.39
CA GLY A 114 8.65 -19.46 20.85
C GLY A 114 9.64 -18.39 21.29
N SER A 115 9.58 -17.97 22.56
CA SER A 115 10.58 -17.10 23.18
C SER A 115 11.70 -17.95 23.79
N GLU A 116 12.96 -17.70 23.46
CA GLU A 116 14.07 -18.20 24.28
C GLU A 116 14.10 -17.45 25.62
N ASP A 117 14.46 -18.14 26.71
CA ASP A 117 14.55 -17.53 28.05
C ASP A 117 15.52 -16.35 28.03
N GLY A 118 14.99 -15.12 28.11
CA GLY A 118 15.76 -13.88 28.12
C GLY A 118 15.71 -13.06 26.82
N GLU A 119 15.03 -13.52 25.78
CA GLU A 119 14.74 -12.70 24.59
C GLU A 119 13.45 -11.90 24.77
N GLU A 120 13.53 -10.58 24.60
CA GLU A 120 12.34 -9.74 24.47
C GLU A 120 11.64 -10.07 23.14
N ALA A 121 10.36 -10.43 23.22
CA ALA A 121 9.53 -10.57 22.03
C ALA A 121 9.59 -9.27 21.21
N ALA A 122 9.81 -9.39 19.90
CA ALA A 122 9.83 -8.21 19.02
C ALA A 122 8.54 -7.40 19.22
N PRO A 123 8.59 -6.06 19.34
CA PRO A 123 7.41 -5.26 19.63
C PRO A 123 6.44 -5.26 18.44
N PHE A 124 5.49 -6.20 18.43
CA PHE A 124 4.50 -6.36 17.35
C PHE A 124 3.44 -5.24 17.33
N ALA A 125 3.20 -4.60 18.48
CA ALA A 125 2.16 -3.58 18.65
C ALA A 125 2.49 -2.26 17.92
N GLU A 126 3.77 -1.94 17.74
CA GLU A 126 4.21 -0.70 17.07
C GLU A 126 4.22 -0.80 15.54
N MET A 127 3.88 -1.97 14.98
CA MET A 127 3.97 -2.23 13.53
C MET A 127 2.61 -2.30 12.83
N ALA A 128 1.52 -2.41 13.58
CA ALA A 128 0.18 -2.42 13.01
C ALA A 128 -0.25 -0.98 12.67
N PRO A 129 -0.89 -0.75 11.51
CA PRO A 129 -1.42 0.57 11.20
C PRO A 129 -2.47 1.00 12.23
N ASP A 130 -2.39 2.25 12.68
CA ASP A 130 -3.23 2.81 13.75
C ASP A 130 -4.74 2.75 13.45
N ARG A 131 -5.11 2.73 12.17
CA ARG A 131 -6.51 2.66 11.72
C ARG A 131 -6.75 1.48 10.78
N PRO A 132 -7.88 0.76 10.97
CA PRO A 132 -8.20 -0.43 10.18
C PRO A 132 -8.54 -0.13 8.71
N ASN A 133 -8.90 1.12 8.39
CA ASN A 133 -9.25 1.52 7.03
C ASN A 133 -8.62 2.89 6.73
N PRO A 134 -7.59 2.95 5.87
CA PRO A 134 -6.82 4.18 5.64
C PRO A 134 -7.55 5.18 4.73
N VAL A 135 -8.58 4.76 3.98
CA VAL A 135 -9.31 5.63 3.04
C VAL A 135 -10.81 5.32 3.09
N THR A 136 -11.65 6.35 3.20
CA THR A 136 -13.12 6.23 3.06
C THR A 136 -13.64 7.06 1.89
N GLN A 137 -14.63 6.54 1.14
CA GLN A 137 -15.20 7.27 -0.02
C GLN A 137 -15.77 8.65 0.34
N SER A 138 -16.19 8.87 1.58
CA SER A 138 -16.66 10.19 2.06
C SER A 138 -15.60 11.30 2.00
N GLU A 139 -14.31 10.94 1.95
CA GLU A 139 -13.20 11.90 1.81
C GLU A 139 -12.91 12.25 0.33
N MET A 140 -13.45 11.47 -0.63
CA MET A 140 -13.22 11.65 -2.06
C MET A 140 -14.05 12.80 -2.68
N ASP A 141 -15.26 13.06 -2.18
CA ASP A 141 -16.16 14.10 -2.71
C ASP A 141 -15.84 15.52 -2.18
N ALA A 142 -15.03 15.63 -1.12
CA ALA A 142 -14.83 16.89 -0.40
C ALA A 142 -13.59 17.71 -0.85
N GLY A 143 -12.77 17.18 -1.77
CA GLY A 143 -11.57 17.88 -2.25
C GLY A 143 -10.49 18.13 -1.19
N SER A 144 -10.58 17.46 -0.04
CA SER A 144 -9.62 17.52 1.06
C SER A 144 -9.47 16.13 1.64
N ILE A 145 -8.33 15.51 1.38
CA ILE A 145 -7.93 14.23 1.97
C ILE A 145 -7.04 14.59 3.16
N ASP A 146 -7.45 14.25 4.39
CA ASP A 146 -6.50 14.20 5.50
C ASP A 146 -5.63 12.96 5.28
N LEU A 147 -4.42 13.21 4.80
CA LEU A 147 -3.38 12.22 4.56
C LEU A 147 -2.72 11.87 5.90
N PHE A 148 -2.72 10.59 6.29
CA PHE A 148 -2.02 10.10 7.49
C PHE A 148 -0.61 9.60 7.13
#